data_AF-A0A8T0ANT2-F1
#
_entry.id   AF-A0A8T0ANT2-F1
#
_cell.length_a   1.000
_cell.length_b   1.000
_cell.length_c   1.000
_cell.angle_alpha   90.00
_cell.angle_beta   90.00
_cell.angle_gamma   90.00
#
_symmetry.space_group_name_H-M   'P 1'
#
loop_
_entity.id
_entity.type
_entity.pdbx_description
1 polymer ?
#
loop_
_entity_poly.entity_id
_entity_poly.type
_entity_poly.pdbx_seq_one_letter_code
_entity_poly.pdbx_strand_id
1 'polypeptide(L)'
;VMADYRRVVELERRILELDSKCASLRSEKPDDDYLQNAASVLEKLKSSYTHTGESSSLYKLLQDYTQVILDITFYEENKLVDQEFPEEISPFKIQQLLQDLTEPELLAARLAPNQEVQAVLGLELLECVYWRRGALLYMYCHTLHQRKQWIKKNKATFLKCVQEGVRYLMKMLQVRSSVKLSDGVVFHDSNTTNLLTEVHCQTHTC
;
A
#
# COMPACT_ATOMS: atom_id res chain seq x y z
N VAL A 1 -30.48 3.23 -7.22
CA VAL A 1 -30.92 1.81 -7.28
C VAL A 1 -29.97 0.92 -8.09
N MET A 2 -29.94 0.96 -9.44
CA MET A 2 -29.02 0.07 -10.22
C MET A 2 -27.52 0.39 -10.03
N ALA A 3 -27.16 1.67 -9.91
CA ALA A 3 -25.78 2.09 -9.67
C ALA A 3 -25.30 1.79 -8.24
N ASP A 4 -26.20 1.79 -7.25
CA ASP A 4 -25.88 1.39 -5.88
C ASP A 4 -25.67 -0.11 -5.79
N TYR A 5 -26.55 -0.88 -6.43
CA TYR A 5 -26.45 -2.33 -6.47
C TYR A 5 -25.13 -2.82 -7.10
N ARG A 6 -24.72 -2.22 -8.24
CA ARG A 6 -23.43 -2.57 -8.87
C ARG A 6 -22.22 -2.29 -7.97
N ARG A 7 -22.26 -1.20 -7.20
CA ARG A 7 -21.20 -0.82 -6.26
C ARG A 7 -21.07 -1.81 -5.10
N VAL A 8 -22.21 -2.27 -4.56
CA VAL A 8 -22.26 -3.27 -3.49
C VAL A 8 -21.68 -4.61 -3.96
N VAL A 9 -22.07 -5.07 -5.16
CA VAL A 9 -21.56 -6.34 -5.73
C VAL A 9 -20.04 -6.30 -5.98
N GLU A 10 -19.51 -5.16 -6.45
CA GLU A 10 -18.06 -5.03 -6.65
C GLU A 10 -17.30 -5.10 -5.33
N LEU A 11 -17.77 -4.38 -4.31
CA LEU A 11 -17.16 -4.39 -2.98
C LEU A 11 -17.23 -5.77 -2.33
N GLU A 12 -18.37 -6.45 -2.43
CA GLU A 12 -18.56 -7.82 -1.94
C GLU A 12 -17.55 -8.78 -2.58
N ARG A 13 -17.39 -8.75 -3.91
CA ARG A 13 -16.38 -9.57 -4.59
C ARG A 13 -14.97 -9.30 -4.06
N ARG A 14 -14.60 -8.03 -3.86
CA ARG A 14 -13.28 -7.66 -3.33
C ARG A 14 -13.07 -8.14 -1.90
N ILE A 15 -14.10 -8.08 -1.06
CA ILE A 15 -14.06 -8.60 0.31
C ILE A 15 -13.85 -10.11 0.30
N LEU A 16 -14.54 -10.85 -0.56
CA LEU A 16 -14.38 -12.31 -0.69
C LEU A 16 -12.98 -12.72 -1.16
N GLU A 17 -12.42 -12.01 -2.14
CA GLU A 17 -11.04 -12.23 -2.59
C GLU A 17 -10.03 -12.01 -1.45
N LEU A 18 -10.24 -10.95 -0.67
CA LEU A 18 -9.38 -10.60 0.45
C LEU A 18 -9.52 -11.59 1.63
N ASP A 19 -10.73 -12.07 1.89
CA ASP A 19 -11.04 -13.10 2.88
C ASP A 19 -10.35 -14.42 2.55
N SER A 20 -10.41 -14.85 1.29
CA SER A 20 -9.70 -16.05 0.82
C SER A 20 -8.18 -15.91 0.97
N LYS A 21 -7.62 -14.74 0.60
CA LYS A 21 -6.19 -14.46 0.78
C LYS A 21 -5.79 -14.48 2.27
N CYS A 22 -6.57 -13.82 3.12
CA CYS A 22 -6.33 -13.77 4.56
C CYS A 22 -6.38 -15.18 5.19
N ALA A 23 -7.36 -16.00 4.81
CA ALA A 23 -7.50 -17.37 5.28
C ALA A 23 -6.30 -18.23 4.87
N SER A 24 -5.83 -18.10 3.63
CA SER A 24 -4.63 -18.79 3.14
C SER A 24 -3.40 -18.43 3.99
N LEU A 25 -3.15 -17.13 4.23
CA LEU A 25 -2.00 -16.67 5.01
C LEU A 25 -2.08 -17.10 6.49
N ARG A 26 -3.28 -17.08 7.09
CA ARG A 26 -3.49 -17.57 8.47
C ARG A 26 -3.26 -19.07 8.59
N SER A 27 -3.50 -19.85 7.54
CA SER A 27 -3.18 -21.27 7.55
C SER A 27 -1.67 -21.53 7.63
N GLU A 28 -0.85 -20.62 7.08
CA GLU A 28 0.62 -20.66 7.19
C GLU A 28 1.09 -20.16 8.55
N LYS A 29 0.47 -19.10 9.09
CA LYS A 29 0.86 -18.46 10.35
C LYS A 29 -0.38 -18.07 11.18
N PRO A 30 -0.94 -19.01 11.98
CA PRO A 30 -2.22 -18.80 12.66
C PRO A 30 -2.14 -17.82 13.83
N ASP A 31 -0.95 -17.60 14.39
CA ASP A 31 -0.74 -16.76 15.58
C ASP A 31 -0.24 -15.34 15.24
N ASP A 32 -0.27 -14.95 13.97
CA ASP A 32 0.14 -13.59 13.57
C ASP A 32 -0.93 -12.55 13.91
N ASP A 33 -0.56 -11.55 14.72
CA ASP A 33 -1.48 -10.52 15.22
C ASP A 33 -2.12 -9.68 14.10
N TYR A 34 -1.36 -9.36 13.04
CA TYR A 34 -1.88 -8.57 11.91
C TYR A 34 -2.89 -9.39 11.11
N LEU A 35 -2.61 -10.68 10.88
CA LEU A 35 -3.55 -11.56 10.21
C LEU A 35 -4.81 -11.83 11.05
N GLN A 36 -4.71 -11.91 12.38
CA GLN A 36 -5.89 -12.00 13.24
C GLN A 36 -6.72 -10.71 13.21
N ASN A 37 -6.06 -9.55 13.24
CA ASN A 37 -6.76 -8.26 13.15
C ASN A 37 -7.48 -8.13 11.80
N ALA A 38 -6.79 -8.43 10.70
CA ALA A 38 -7.34 -8.46 9.35
C ALA A 38 -8.60 -9.34 9.27
N ALA A 39 -8.54 -10.55 9.81
CA ALA A 39 -9.69 -11.46 9.85
C ALA A 39 -10.86 -10.90 10.67
N SER A 40 -10.59 -10.30 11.83
CA SER A 40 -11.62 -9.68 12.69
C SER A 40 -12.32 -8.52 11.98
N VAL A 41 -11.57 -7.68 11.26
CA VAL A 41 -12.13 -6.58 10.47
C VAL A 41 -12.91 -7.11 9.26
N LEU A 42 -12.45 -8.18 8.60
CA LEU A 42 -13.16 -8.84 7.51
C LEU A 42 -14.53 -9.39 7.94
N GLU A 43 -14.64 -9.99 9.12
CA GLU A 43 -15.95 -10.45 9.64
C GLU A 43 -16.93 -9.28 9.84
N LYS A 44 -16.43 -8.13 10.33
CA LYS A 44 -17.23 -6.91 10.47
C LYS A 44 -17.64 -6.36 9.11
N LEU A 45 -16.74 -6.34 8.13
CA LEU A 45 -17.02 -5.93 6.75
C LEU A 45 -18.13 -6.81 6.15
N LYS A 46 -18.01 -8.13 6.29
CA LYS A 46 -18.99 -9.12 5.80
C LYS A 46 -20.38 -8.90 6.39
N SER A 47 -20.44 -8.54 7.66
CA SER A 47 -21.71 -8.25 8.35
C SER A 47 -22.31 -6.91 7.94
N SER A 48 -21.47 -5.94 7.55
CA SER A 48 -21.87 -4.53 7.37
C SER A 48 -22.25 -4.18 5.93
N TYR A 49 -21.69 -4.84 4.91
CA TYR A 49 -22.01 -4.49 3.52
C TYR A 49 -23.43 -4.88 3.09
N THR A 50 -24.09 -5.79 3.81
CA THR A 50 -25.48 -6.23 3.55
C THR A 50 -26.54 -5.15 3.83
N HIS A 51 -26.19 -4.08 4.54
CA HIS A 51 -27.10 -3.00 4.96
C HIS A 51 -26.77 -1.63 4.34
N THR A 52 -26.08 -1.60 3.19
CA THR A 52 -25.55 -0.37 2.59
C THR A 52 -26.62 0.49 1.92
N GLY A 53 -27.01 1.59 2.59
CA GLY A 53 -27.90 2.63 2.03
C GLY A 53 -27.34 4.05 2.03
N GLU A 54 -26.33 4.36 2.84
CA GLU A 54 -25.87 5.74 3.11
C GLU A 54 -24.40 5.99 2.74
N SER A 55 -24.04 7.21 2.32
CA SER A 55 -22.67 7.55 1.90
C SER A 55 -21.63 7.46 3.02
N SER A 56 -22.02 7.81 4.26
CA SER A 56 -21.19 7.64 5.47
C SER A 56 -20.84 6.17 5.73
N SER A 57 -21.80 5.27 5.45
CA SER A 57 -21.59 3.83 5.58
C SER A 57 -20.58 3.29 4.56
N LEU A 58 -20.58 3.84 3.33
CA LEU A 58 -19.63 3.44 2.28
C LEU A 58 -18.18 3.83 2.62
N TYR A 59 -17.96 5.03 3.15
CA TYR A 59 -16.60 5.48 3.49
C TYR A 59 -16.01 4.62 4.59
N LYS A 60 -16.80 4.33 5.62
CA LYS A 60 -16.36 3.44 6.69
C LYS A 60 -16.00 2.05 6.16
N LEU A 61 -16.81 1.49 5.26
CA LEU A 61 -16.50 0.21 4.62
C LEU A 61 -15.20 0.26 3.80
N LEU A 62 -14.95 1.32 3.04
CA LEU A 62 -13.72 1.47 2.27
C LEU A 62 -12.48 1.67 3.16
N GLN A 63 -12.63 2.38 4.28
CA GLN A 63 -11.58 2.55 5.28
C GLN A 63 -11.24 1.22 5.96
N ASP A 64 -12.25 0.46 6.38
CA ASP A 64 -12.06 -0.87 6.99
C ASP A 64 -11.45 -1.85 5.98
N TYR A 65 -11.88 -1.83 4.72
CA TYR A 65 -11.26 -2.59 3.63
C TYR A 65 -9.79 -2.23 3.44
N THR A 66 -9.46 -0.93 3.48
CA THR A 66 -8.08 -0.43 3.37
C THR A 66 -7.23 -0.93 4.54
N GLN A 67 -7.77 -0.95 5.76
CA GLN A 67 -7.06 -1.46 6.93
C GLN A 67 -6.69 -2.94 6.76
N VAL A 68 -7.61 -3.77 6.26
CA VAL A 68 -7.33 -5.19 6.00
C VAL A 68 -6.21 -5.36 4.97
N ILE A 69 -6.21 -4.57 3.90
CA ILE A 69 -5.13 -4.56 2.91
C ILE A 69 -3.79 -4.20 3.57
N LEU A 70 -3.78 -3.16 4.42
CA LEU A 70 -2.57 -2.72 5.11
C LEU A 70 -2.02 -3.82 6.04
N ASP A 71 -2.88 -4.48 6.81
CA ASP A 71 -2.48 -5.55 7.73
C ASP A 71 -1.91 -6.78 6.98
N ILE A 72 -2.61 -7.23 5.93
CA ILE A 72 -2.16 -8.38 5.12
C ILE A 72 -0.83 -8.07 4.42
N THR A 73 -0.73 -6.89 3.80
CA THR A 73 0.51 -6.51 3.10
C THR A 73 1.64 -6.26 4.09
N PHE A 74 1.37 -5.84 5.33
CA PHE A 74 2.39 -5.67 6.36
C PHE A 74 3.06 -7.00 6.71
N TYR A 75 2.24 -8.03 6.95
CA TYR A 75 2.73 -9.38 7.16
C TYR A 75 3.60 -9.88 5.99
N GLU A 76 3.09 -9.75 4.75
CA GLU A 76 3.80 -10.25 3.56
C GLU A 76 5.10 -9.48 3.27
N GLU A 77 5.12 -8.17 3.53
CA GLU A 77 6.32 -7.36 3.38
C GLU A 77 7.40 -7.73 4.40
N ASN A 78 7.05 -7.91 5.67
CA ASN A 78 8.00 -8.36 6.69
C ASN A 78 8.59 -9.72 6.32
N LYS A 79 7.78 -10.65 5.80
CA LYS A 79 8.27 -11.94 5.30
C LYS A 79 9.32 -11.77 4.19
N LEU A 80 9.18 -10.79 3.29
CA LEU A 80 10.20 -10.50 2.28
C LEU A 80 11.46 -9.87 2.86
N VAL A 81 11.31 -8.99 3.85
CA VAL A 81 12.43 -8.34 4.54
C VAL A 81 13.25 -9.38 5.30
N ASP A 82 12.60 -10.26 6.07
CA ASP A 82 13.23 -11.35 6.82
C ASP A 82 13.99 -12.34 5.91
N GLN A 83 13.52 -12.49 4.68
CA GLN A 83 14.14 -13.34 3.65
C GLN A 83 15.17 -12.59 2.79
N GLU A 84 15.48 -11.33 3.13
CA GLU A 84 16.39 -10.46 2.38
C GLU A 84 16.04 -10.35 0.89
N PHE A 85 14.75 -10.26 0.56
CA PHE A 85 14.25 -10.15 -0.82
C PHE A 85 14.91 -11.15 -1.79
N PRO A 86 14.55 -12.45 -1.74
CA PRO A 86 15.12 -13.47 -2.63
C PRO A 86 14.90 -13.12 -4.10
N GLU A 87 15.93 -13.29 -4.93
CA GLU A 87 15.96 -12.77 -6.32
C GLU A 87 14.85 -13.37 -7.20
N GLU A 88 14.51 -14.63 -6.96
CA GLU A 88 13.58 -15.42 -7.76
C GLU A 88 12.12 -14.98 -7.57
N ILE A 89 11.74 -14.59 -6.34
CA ILE A 89 10.34 -14.29 -6.00
C ILE A 89 10.06 -12.80 -5.84
N SER A 90 11.07 -12.01 -5.45
CA SER A 90 10.85 -10.62 -5.03
C SER A 90 10.27 -9.74 -6.13
N PRO A 91 10.74 -9.78 -7.39
CA PRO A 91 10.17 -8.92 -8.43
C PRO A 91 8.65 -9.09 -8.58
N PHE A 92 8.18 -10.33 -8.60
CA PHE A 92 6.75 -10.65 -8.68
C PHE A 92 6.02 -10.22 -7.41
N LYS A 93 6.58 -10.55 -6.24
CA LYS A 93 5.91 -10.26 -4.96
C LYS A 93 5.81 -8.76 -4.68
N ILE A 94 6.83 -7.98 -5.00
CA ILE A 94 6.80 -6.52 -4.93
C ILE A 94 5.71 -5.96 -5.83
N GLN A 95 5.61 -6.45 -7.07
CA GLN A 95 4.56 -6.01 -7.98
C GLN A 95 3.16 -6.32 -7.43
N GLN A 96 2.96 -7.52 -6.89
CA GLN A 96 1.70 -7.92 -6.27
C GLN A 96 1.34 -7.01 -5.09
N LEU A 97 2.29 -6.78 -4.17
CA LEU A 97 2.07 -5.93 -2.99
C LEU A 97 1.77 -4.48 -3.36
N LEU A 98 2.47 -3.93 -4.37
CA LEU A 98 2.18 -2.59 -4.87
C LEU A 98 0.79 -2.50 -5.51
N GLN A 99 0.33 -3.55 -6.21
CA GLN A 99 -1.03 -3.62 -6.75
C GLN A 99 -2.06 -3.68 -5.63
N ASP A 100 -1.85 -4.53 -4.63
CA ASP A 100 -2.74 -4.66 -3.47
C ASP A 100 -2.84 -3.34 -2.71
N LEU A 101 -1.71 -2.68 -2.43
CA LEU A 101 -1.68 -1.36 -1.81
C LEU A 101 -2.34 -0.28 -2.69
N THR A 102 -2.38 -0.44 -4.02
CA THR A 102 -3.02 0.49 -4.98
C THR A 102 -4.52 0.36 -5.05
N GLU A 103 -5.06 -0.84 -4.82
CA GLU A 103 -6.49 -1.08 -5.00
C GLU A 103 -7.41 -0.22 -4.12
N PRO A 104 -7.10 0.10 -2.84
CA PRO A 104 -7.94 0.99 -2.04
C PRO A 104 -8.25 2.34 -2.70
N GLU A 105 -7.25 2.98 -3.31
CA GLU A 105 -7.45 4.26 -4.01
C GLU A 105 -8.33 4.08 -5.25
N LEU A 106 -8.06 3.03 -6.03
CA LEU A 106 -8.81 2.76 -7.26
C LEU A 106 -10.26 2.40 -6.94
N LEU A 107 -10.50 1.61 -5.89
CA LEU A 107 -11.83 1.22 -5.45
C LEU A 107 -12.59 2.44 -4.91
N ALA A 108 -11.94 3.30 -4.11
CA ALA A 108 -12.55 4.56 -3.66
C ALA A 108 -12.95 5.46 -4.84
N ALA A 109 -12.06 5.63 -5.83
CA ALA A 109 -12.35 6.42 -7.02
C ALA A 109 -13.49 5.83 -7.87
N ARG A 110 -13.63 4.50 -7.94
CA ARG A 110 -14.72 3.83 -8.68
C ARG A 110 -16.05 3.89 -7.94
N LEU A 111 -16.08 3.70 -6.63
CA LEU A 111 -17.31 3.62 -5.84
C LEU A 111 -17.83 5.00 -5.40
N ALA A 112 -16.96 6.00 -5.31
CA ALA A 112 -17.28 7.38 -4.96
C ALA A 112 -16.64 8.39 -5.95
N PRO A 113 -17.00 8.35 -7.25
CA PRO A 113 -16.32 9.12 -8.30
C PRO A 113 -16.43 10.65 -8.17
N ASN A 114 -17.40 11.14 -7.40
CA ASN A 114 -17.62 12.57 -7.16
C ASN A 114 -16.91 13.07 -5.89
N GLN A 115 -16.03 12.27 -5.31
CA GLN A 115 -15.37 12.55 -4.03
C GLN A 115 -13.88 12.36 -4.20
N GLU A 116 -13.10 13.21 -3.53
CA GLU A 116 -11.66 13.02 -3.49
C GLU A 116 -11.34 11.75 -2.69
N VAL A 117 -10.37 10.96 -3.15
CA VAL A 117 -9.93 9.73 -2.46
C VAL A 117 -9.55 10.03 -1.01
N GLN A 118 -8.93 11.17 -0.76
CA GLN A 118 -8.58 11.64 0.59
C GLN A 118 -9.81 11.87 1.48
N ALA A 119 -10.93 12.36 0.94
CA ALA A 119 -12.17 12.54 1.70
C ALA A 119 -12.82 11.20 2.06
N VAL A 120 -12.64 10.18 1.20
CA VAL A 120 -13.20 8.84 1.38
C VAL A 120 -12.36 8.01 2.36
N LEU A 121 -11.05 7.91 2.12
CA LEU A 121 -10.14 7.08 2.93
C LEU A 121 -9.67 7.79 4.20
N GLY A 122 -9.74 9.12 4.24
CA GLY A 122 -9.14 9.91 5.30
C GLY A 122 -7.62 10.06 5.14
N LEU A 123 -7.08 11.05 5.86
CA LEU A 123 -5.66 11.41 5.78
C LEU A 123 -4.75 10.28 6.23
N GLU A 124 -5.06 9.65 7.37
CA GLU A 124 -4.18 8.65 7.99
C GLU A 124 -3.98 7.41 7.12
N LEU A 125 -5.08 6.85 6.59
CA LEU A 125 -5.01 5.66 5.75
C LEU A 125 -4.36 5.97 4.40
N LEU A 126 -4.70 7.10 3.77
CA LEU A 126 -4.09 7.47 2.49
C LEU A 126 -2.59 7.74 2.62
N GLU A 127 -2.17 8.43 3.67
CA GLU A 127 -0.77 8.65 3.98
C GLU A 127 -0.05 7.33 4.24
N CYS A 128 -0.64 6.44 5.05
CA CYS A 128 -0.09 5.13 5.34
C CYS A 128 0.08 4.30 4.06
N VAL A 129 -0.91 4.29 3.17
CA VAL A 129 -0.83 3.60 1.88
C VAL A 129 0.35 4.10 1.04
N TYR A 130 0.54 5.41 0.91
CA TYR A 130 1.68 5.95 0.17
C TYR A 130 3.01 5.69 0.86
N TRP A 131 3.07 5.83 2.19
CA TRP A 131 4.24 5.49 2.97
C TRP A 131 4.67 4.04 2.73
N ARG A 132 3.74 3.10 2.83
CA ARG A 132 3.98 1.66 2.71
C ARG A 132 4.51 1.30 1.32
N ARG A 133 3.96 1.87 0.24
CA ARG A 133 4.50 1.67 -1.11
C ARG A 133 5.92 2.23 -1.27
N GLY A 134 6.18 3.41 -0.73
CA GLY A 134 7.49 4.05 -0.77
C GLY A 134 8.53 3.25 0.02
N ALA A 135 8.18 2.86 1.24
CA ALA A 135 9.02 2.06 2.14
C ALA A 135 9.34 0.69 1.55
N LEU A 136 8.36 0.00 0.97
CA LEU A 136 8.58 -1.29 0.30
C LEU A 136 9.61 -1.20 -0.81
N LEU A 137 9.47 -0.19 -1.69
CA LEU A 137 10.43 0.04 -2.78
C LEU A 137 11.80 0.46 -2.25
N TYR A 138 11.86 1.26 -1.19
CA TYR A 138 13.11 1.63 -0.54
C TYR A 138 13.83 0.40 0.02
N MET A 139 13.15 -0.43 0.81
CA MET A 139 13.73 -1.66 1.39
C MET A 139 14.23 -2.60 0.29
N TYR A 140 13.44 -2.80 -0.76
CA TYR A 140 13.84 -3.63 -1.89
C TYR A 140 15.09 -3.06 -2.61
N CYS A 141 15.11 -1.77 -2.91
CA CYS A 141 16.26 -1.12 -3.55
C CYS A 141 17.50 -1.15 -2.65
N HIS A 142 17.33 -0.99 -1.33
CA HIS A 142 18.41 -1.07 -0.36
C HIS A 142 19.09 -2.44 -0.41
N THR A 143 18.31 -3.52 -0.41
CA THR A 143 18.84 -4.88 -0.54
C THR A 143 19.50 -5.13 -1.90
N LEU A 144 18.88 -4.67 -2.99
CA LEU A 144 19.45 -4.78 -4.33
C LEU A 144 20.75 -3.99 -4.50
N HIS A 145 20.92 -2.86 -3.79
CA HIS A 145 22.14 -2.05 -3.80
C HIS A 145 23.38 -2.85 -3.37
N GLN A 146 23.19 -3.85 -2.50
CA GLN A 146 24.26 -4.75 -2.08
C GLN A 146 24.66 -5.75 -3.20
N ARG A 147 23.79 -5.99 -4.20
CA ARG A 147 23.98 -6.94 -5.32
C ARG A 147 24.51 -6.23 -6.57
N LYS A 148 25.76 -5.76 -6.53
CA LYS A 148 26.39 -4.96 -7.62
C LYS A 148 26.28 -5.56 -9.03
N GLN A 149 26.39 -6.89 -9.17
CA GLN A 149 26.28 -7.55 -10.48
C GLN A 149 24.86 -7.50 -11.04
N TRP A 150 23.85 -7.60 -10.18
CA TRP A 150 22.45 -7.53 -10.55
C TRP A 150 22.09 -6.14 -11.08
N ILE A 151 22.51 -5.08 -10.39
CA ILE A 151 22.26 -3.70 -10.80
C ILE A 151 22.87 -3.41 -12.17
N LYS A 152 24.07 -3.90 -12.45
CA LYS A 152 24.70 -3.73 -13.77
C LYS A 152 23.83 -4.30 -14.90
N LYS A 153 23.15 -5.41 -14.66
CA LYS A 153 22.24 -6.05 -15.63
C LYS A 153 20.86 -5.41 -15.67
N ASN A 154 20.38 -4.85 -14.55
CA ASN A 154 19.00 -4.42 -14.35
C ASN A 154 18.87 -2.92 -13.99
N LYS A 155 19.80 -2.09 -14.48
CA LYS A 155 19.90 -0.66 -14.10
C LYS A 155 18.60 0.12 -14.31
N ALA A 156 17.91 -0.12 -15.42
CA ALA A 156 16.65 0.55 -15.73
C ALA A 156 15.55 0.20 -14.71
N THR A 157 15.42 -1.09 -14.37
CA THR A 157 14.47 -1.57 -13.36
C THR A 157 14.78 -0.97 -11.99
N PHE A 158 16.05 -0.98 -11.59
CA PHE A 158 16.49 -0.38 -10.32
C PHE A 158 16.13 1.10 -10.24
N LEU A 159 16.46 1.87 -11.28
CA LEU A 159 16.17 3.32 -11.31
C LEU A 159 14.66 3.58 -11.26
N LYS A 160 13.86 2.79 -11.97
CA LYS A 160 12.40 2.89 -11.93
C LYS A 160 11.86 2.63 -10.52
N CYS A 161 12.37 1.61 -9.83
CA CYS A 161 11.97 1.31 -8.45
C CYS A 161 12.30 2.47 -7.49
N VAL A 162 13.49 3.07 -7.62
CA VAL A 162 13.88 4.23 -6.81
C VAL A 162 12.97 5.43 -7.09
N GLN A 163 12.76 5.76 -8.37
CA GLN A 163 11.92 6.90 -8.77
C GLN A 163 10.48 6.75 -8.28
N GLU A 164 9.89 5.57 -8.44
CA GLU A 164 8.54 5.28 -7.96
C GLU A 164 8.47 5.32 -6.43
N GLY A 165 9.49 4.80 -5.73
CA GLY A 165 9.58 4.87 -4.27
C GLY A 165 9.57 6.30 -3.77
N VAL A 166 10.43 7.16 -4.33
CA VAL A 166 10.47 8.60 -3.99
C VAL A 166 9.13 9.27 -4.32
N ARG A 167 8.53 8.97 -5.48
CA ARG A 167 7.23 9.53 -5.86
C ARG A 167 6.14 9.20 -4.83
N TYR A 168 6.11 7.98 -4.30
CA TYR A 168 5.17 7.62 -3.24
C TYR A 168 5.44 8.35 -1.93
N LEU A 169 6.71 8.47 -1.52
CA LEU A 169 7.08 9.23 -0.32
C LEU A 169 6.74 10.73 -0.46
N MET A 170 6.90 11.31 -1.64
CA MET A 170 6.46 12.67 -1.91
C MET A 170 4.93 12.80 -1.81
N LYS A 171 4.17 11.84 -2.38
CA LYS A 171 2.71 11.82 -2.25
C LYS A 171 2.28 11.71 -0.79
N MET A 172 2.95 10.86 0.00
CA MET A 172 2.73 10.73 1.44
C MET A 172 2.83 12.09 2.14
N LEU A 173 3.94 12.83 1.91
CA LEU A 173 4.14 14.17 2.49
C LEU A 173 3.09 15.19 2.04
N GLN A 174 2.56 15.03 0.84
CA GLN A 174 1.50 15.89 0.27
C GLN A 174 0.12 15.64 0.88
N VAL A 175 -0.15 14.47 1.49
CA VAL A 175 -1.48 14.18 2.07
C VAL A 175 -1.85 15.21 3.14
N ARG A 176 -0.90 15.62 3.97
CA ARG A 176 -1.11 16.60 5.06
C ARG A 176 -0.62 18.02 4.72
N SER A 177 0.10 18.21 3.62
CA SER A 177 0.62 19.53 3.25
C SER A 177 -0.16 20.15 2.10
N SER A 178 -0.57 21.41 2.26
CA SER A 178 -1.20 22.20 1.20
C SER A 178 -0.21 22.63 0.10
N VAL A 179 1.06 22.28 0.25
CA VAL A 179 2.16 22.73 -0.62
C VAL A 179 2.32 21.71 -1.75
N LYS A 180 1.98 22.12 -2.97
CA LYS A 180 2.27 21.35 -4.18
C LYS A 180 3.79 21.27 -4.36
N LEU A 181 4.40 20.14 -3.97
CA LEU A 181 5.78 19.86 -4.40
C LEU A 181 5.77 19.83 -5.94
N SER A 182 6.59 20.67 -6.56
CA SER A 182 6.61 20.85 -8.01
C SER A 182 6.84 19.51 -8.72
N ASP A 183 6.01 19.19 -9.72
CA ASP A 183 6.09 18.00 -10.61
C ASP A 183 7.42 17.88 -11.39
N GLY A 184 8.29 18.89 -11.31
CA GLY A 184 9.60 18.95 -11.93
C GLY A 184 10.74 18.63 -10.95
N VAL A 185 10.72 17.49 -10.26
CA VAL A 185 11.97 16.97 -9.67
C VAL A 185 12.75 16.27 -10.77
N VAL A 186 13.52 17.06 -11.54
CA VAL A 186 14.59 16.51 -12.36
C VAL A 186 15.65 15.99 -11.39
N PHE A 187 15.71 14.67 -11.22
CA PHE A 187 16.73 14.00 -10.41
C PHE A 187 18.10 14.16 -11.10
N HIS A 188 18.76 15.29 -10.85
CA HIS A 188 20.19 15.39 -11.08
C HIS A 188 20.91 14.71 -9.90
N ASP A 189 21.57 13.60 -10.22
CA ASP A 189 22.43 12.81 -9.33
C ASP A 189 23.35 13.72 -8.50
N SER A 190 23.08 13.81 -7.19
CA SER A 190 23.94 14.19 -6.05
C SER A 190 23.10 14.63 -4.84
N ASN A 191 21.89 15.15 -5.07
CA ASN A 191 21.02 15.63 -3.99
C ASN A 191 20.11 14.54 -3.41
N THR A 192 19.76 13.51 -4.19
CA THR A 192 18.95 12.37 -3.74
C THR A 192 19.65 11.55 -2.65
N THR A 193 20.99 11.49 -2.70
CA THR A 193 21.82 10.86 -1.66
C THR A 193 21.74 11.59 -0.32
N ASN A 194 21.63 12.92 -0.32
CA ASN A 194 21.52 13.72 0.90
C ASN A 194 20.15 13.57 1.57
N LEU A 195 19.08 13.47 0.78
CA LEU A 195 17.72 13.24 1.31
C LEU A 195 17.59 11.87 1.99
N LEU A 196 18.25 10.85 1.44
CA LEU A 196 18.33 9.53 2.08
C LEU A 196 19.14 9.55 3.37
N THR A 197 20.08 10.48 3.53
CA THR A 197 20.85 10.64 4.78
C THR A 197 20.05 11.36 5.86
N GLU A 198 19.25 12.37 5.50
CA GLU A 198 18.35 13.06 6.44
C GLU A 198 17.22 12.17 6.95
N VAL A 199 16.63 11.31 6.10
CA VAL A 199 15.59 10.35 6.51
C VAL A 199 16.16 9.27 7.45
N HIS A 200 17.42 8.86 7.28
CA HIS A 200 18.09 7.90 8.17
C HIS A 200 18.35 8.47 9.59
N CYS A 201 18.47 9.80 9.72
CA CYS A 201 18.66 10.44 11.03
C CYS A 201 17.37 10.58 11.85
N GLN A 202 16.19 10.58 11.22
CA GLN A 202 14.92 10.70 11.95
C GLN A 202 14.41 9.39 12.56
N THR A 203 14.91 8.22 12.12
CA THR A 203 14.51 6.92 12.69
C THR A 203 15.43 6.44 13.83
N HIS A 204 16.50 7.16 14.15
CA HIS A 204 17.44 6.80 15.24
C HIS A 204 17.55 7.85 16.36
N THR A 205 16.69 8.88 16.38
CA THR A 205 16.56 9.78 17.53
C THR A 205 15.11 10.19 17.72
N CYS A 206 14.34 9.31 18.37
CA CYS A 206 13.34 9.58 19.40
C CYS A 206 13.07 8.26 20.13
#